data_AF-A0A522BCD7-F1
#
_entry.id   AF-A0A522BCD7-F1
#
_cell.length_a   1.000
_cell.length_b   1.000
_cell.length_c   1.000
_cell.angle_alpha   90.00
_cell.angle_beta   90.00
_cell.angle_gamma   90.00
#
_symmetry.space_group_name_H-M   'P 1'
#
loop_
_entity.id
_entity.type
_entity.pdbx_description
1 polymer ?
#
loop_
_entity_poly.entity_id
_entity_poly.type
_entity_poly.pdbx_seq_one_letter_code
_entity_poly.pdbx_strand_id
1 'polypeptide(L)'
;MRIPKEPINRPDGERLVTVNWLKTKRERVAELRRTRAESQLADTSLIIPAAQHPLVGGILPNPEFEVRLAAALEEYKKTITAGGKAEFFLTGNRHHDSASGETDNVALYDAAGLWLMQHKVPAEALHGKDWLDLYNARQYNGAAEIKVAAKGFIDNPRFSDVTYVSSPGQRERATMYGLAYEIPLDVMVPPDLSANQQELFHSQGTLGLALNGFTRVLDPYGTSRLLTKMTADRIPPDGNVGTVPEQLSNYADLPWYATT
;
A
#
# COMPACT_ATOMS: atom_id res chain seq x y z
N MET A 1 -35.40 -38.33 -20.55
CA MET A 1 -34.88 -37.12 -21.22
C MET A 1 -33.46 -36.89 -20.71
N ARG A 2 -32.44 -37.26 -21.51
CA ARG A 2 -31.02 -37.09 -21.13
C ARG A 2 -30.57 -35.72 -21.64
N ILE A 3 -30.09 -34.87 -20.74
CA ILE A 3 -29.44 -33.60 -21.07
C ILE A 3 -28.03 -33.94 -21.56
N PRO A 4 -27.59 -33.46 -22.74
CA PRO A 4 -26.26 -33.77 -23.24
C PRO A 4 -25.20 -33.03 -22.42
N LYS A 5 -24.13 -33.77 -22.05
CA LYS A 5 -22.86 -33.18 -21.62
C LYS A 5 -22.09 -32.79 -22.86
N GLU A 6 -22.09 -31.51 -23.21
CA GLU A 6 -21.02 -30.97 -24.05
C GLU A 6 -19.92 -30.36 -23.17
N PRO A 7 -18.64 -30.63 -23.46
CA PRO A 7 -17.54 -29.94 -22.82
C PRO A 7 -17.43 -28.52 -23.40
N ILE A 8 -17.52 -27.50 -22.53
CA ILE A 8 -17.22 -26.11 -22.91
C ILE A 8 -15.70 -26.01 -23.11
N ASN A 9 -15.27 -26.02 -24.37
CA ASN A 9 -13.95 -25.55 -24.76
C ASN A 9 -13.84 -24.05 -24.42
N ARG A 10 -12.84 -23.65 -23.63
CA ARG A 10 -12.40 -22.25 -23.53
C ARG A 10 -10.99 -22.12 -24.09
N PRO A 11 -10.83 -21.74 -25.37
CA PRO A 11 -9.56 -21.29 -25.89
C PRO A 11 -9.51 -19.74 -25.78
N ASP A 12 -8.51 -19.25 -25.05
CA ASP A 12 -7.78 -18.01 -25.37
C ASP A 12 -8.34 -16.64 -24.92
N GLY A 13 -9.52 -16.56 -24.30
CA GLY A 13 -10.16 -15.27 -23.94
C GLY A 13 -9.58 -14.51 -22.71
N GLU A 14 -9.12 -15.21 -21.67
CA GLU A 14 -8.73 -14.56 -20.39
C GLU A 14 -7.35 -13.87 -20.45
N ARG A 15 -6.45 -14.33 -21.33
CA ARG A 15 -5.12 -13.70 -21.51
C ARG A 15 -5.22 -12.34 -22.22
N LEU A 16 -6.12 -12.19 -23.18
CA LEU A 16 -6.27 -10.96 -23.97
C LEU A 16 -6.79 -9.78 -23.14
N VAL A 17 -7.73 -10.02 -22.23
CA VAL A 17 -8.30 -8.95 -21.37
C VAL A 17 -7.25 -8.42 -20.37
N THR A 18 -6.46 -9.31 -19.79
CA THR A 18 -5.45 -8.97 -18.77
C THR A 18 -4.29 -8.15 -19.35
N VAL A 19 -3.80 -8.54 -20.54
CA VAL A 19 -2.73 -7.81 -21.24
C VAL A 19 -3.19 -6.40 -21.62
N ASN A 20 -4.46 -6.24 -22.02
CA ASN A 20 -5.01 -4.94 -22.36
C ASN A 20 -5.13 -4.04 -21.12
N TRP A 21 -5.60 -4.57 -19.98
CA TRP A 21 -5.72 -3.80 -18.73
C TRP A 21 -4.35 -3.28 -18.24
N LEU A 22 -3.34 -4.14 -18.15
CA LEU A 22 -2.00 -3.74 -17.70
C LEU A 22 -1.38 -2.69 -18.63
N LYS A 23 -1.57 -2.85 -19.94
CA LYS A 23 -1.10 -1.90 -20.94
C LYS A 23 -1.77 -0.53 -20.73
N THR A 24 -3.11 -0.50 -20.64
CA THR A 24 -3.86 0.74 -20.42
C THR A 24 -3.47 1.42 -19.11
N LYS A 25 -3.27 0.68 -18.01
CA LYS A 25 -2.82 1.24 -16.74
C LYS A 25 -1.43 1.88 -16.84
N ARG A 26 -0.49 1.19 -17.49
CA ARG A 26 0.87 1.72 -17.72
C ARG A 26 0.84 2.98 -18.59
N GLU A 27 0.01 3.01 -19.64
CA GLU A 27 -0.16 4.18 -20.50
C GLU A 27 -0.72 5.37 -19.70
N ARG A 28 -1.72 5.14 -18.83
CA ARG A 28 -2.27 6.19 -17.95
C ARG A 28 -1.24 6.71 -16.95
N VAL A 29 -0.46 5.83 -16.33
CA VAL A 29 0.62 6.24 -15.40
C VAL A 29 1.71 7.01 -16.14
N ALA A 30 2.09 6.57 -17.34
CA ALA A 30 3.07 7.28 -18.17
C ALA A 30 2.55 8.66 -18.59
N GLU A 31 1.28 8.76 -18.96
CA GLU A 31 0.65 10.03 -19.28
C GLU A 31 0.61 10.96 -18.07
N LEU A 32 0.17 10.46 -16.91
CA LEU A 32 0.15 11.24 -15.67
C LEU A 32 1.55 11.74 -15.30
N ARG A 33 2.57 10.89 -15.41
CA ARG A 33 3.97 11.28 -15.18
C ARG A 33 4.41 12.40 -16.14
N ARG A 34 4.04 12.32 -17.41
CA ARG A 34 4.32 13.36 -18.41
C ARG A 34 3.60 14.66 -18.08
N THR A 35 2.30 14.61 -17.82
CA THR A 35 1.50 15.79 -17.44
C THR A 35 2.05 16.45 -16.18
N ARG A 36 2.49 15.66 -15.19
CA ARG A 36 3.14 16.20 -13.98
C ARG A 36 4.49 16.84 -14.30
N ALA A 37 5.34 16.21 -15.10
CA ALA A 37 6.64 16.77 -15.47
C ALA A 37 6.54 18.08 -16.26
N GLU A 38 5.48 18.26 -17.05
CA GLU A 38 5.21 19.49 -17.81
C GLU A 38 4.49 20.57 -16.98
N SER A 39 3.93 20.21 -15.82
CA SER A 39 3.16 21.11 -14.96
C SER A 39 4.07 22.01 -14.13
N GLN A 40 3.87 23.33 -14.24
CA GLN A 40 4.55 24.31 -13.38
C GLN A 40 4.13 24.23 -11.91
N LEU A 41 3.02 23.55 -11.61
CA LEU A 41 2.54 23.36 -10.23
C LEU A 41 3.21 22.17 -9.54
N ALA A 42 3.67 21.16 -10.29
CA ALA A 42 4.11 19.90 -9.76
C ALA A 42 5.61 19.94 -9.41
N ASP A 43 5.92 20.37 -8.18
CA ASP A 43 7.29 20.60 -7.70
C ASP A 43 7.62 19.85 -6.40
N THR A 44 6.71 19.01 -5.92
CA THR A 44 6.84 18.30 -4.64
C THR A 44 6.84 16.78 -4.83
N SER A 45 7.82 16.08 -4.28
CA SER A 45 7.83 14.60 -4.22
C SER A 45 7.09 14.11 -2.97
N LEU A 46 6.23 13.09 -3.12
CA LEU A 46 5.55 12.44 -2.00
C LEU A 46 6.30 11.15 -1.60
N ILE A 47 6.72 11.04 -0.34
CA ILE A 47 7.49 9.90 0.17
C ILE A 47 6.66 9.11 1.18
N ILE A 48 6.61 7.79 1.02
CA ILE A 48 5.77 6.89 1.82
C ILE A 48 6.66 5.83 2.47
N PRO A 49 7.05 5.99 3.75
CA PRO A 49 7.67 4.92 4.50
C PRO A 49 6.61 3.88 4.87
N ALA A 50 6.73 2.67 4.32
CA ALA A 50 5.80 1.58 4.63
C ALA A 50 5.93 1.15 6.10
N ALA A 51 4.81 1.02 6.80
CA ALA A 51 4.77 0.52 8.18
C ALA A 51 3.99 -0.81 8.23
N GLN A 52 4.57 -1.87 8.78
CA GLN A 52 3.87 -3.18 8.85
C GLN A 52 4.03 -3.93 10.17
N HIS A 53 5.01 -3.56 10.99
CA HIS A 53 5.38 -4.36 12.16
C HIS A 53 5.09 -3.60 13.45
N PRO A 54 4.85 -4.31 14.56
CA PRO A 54 4.62 -3.70 15.86
C PRO A 54 5.73 -2.73 16.29
N LEU A 55 5.36 -1.75 17.09
CA LEU A 55 6.29 -0.81 17.71
C LEU A 55 7.05 -1.48 18.87
N VAL A 56 8.30 -1.07 19.07
CA VAL A 56 9.09 -1.46 20.25
C VAL A 56 8.49 -0.76 21.47
N GLY A 57 8.06 -1.57 22.46
CA GLY A 57 7.37 -1.08 23.65
C GLY A 57 6.05 -0.37 23.33
N GLY A 58 5.45 -0.65 22.16
CA GLY A 58 4.21 -0.01 21.70
C GLY A 58 4.33 1.49 21.38
N ILE A 59 5.55 2.05 21.29
CA ILE A 59 5.78 3.49 21.13
C ILE A 59 6.79 3.81 20.03
N LEU A 60 7.90 3.07 19.96
CA LEU A 60 9.01 3.41 19.06
C LEU A 60 8.99 2.58 17.78
N PRO A 61 9.38 3.15 16.62
CA PRO A 61 9.62 2.35 15.43
C PRO A 61 10.57 1.20 15.74
N ASN A 62 10.28 0.01 15.22
CA ASN A 62 11.21 -1.10 15.35
C ASN A 62 12.37 -0.98 14.35
N PRO A 63 13.45 -1.78 14.48
CA PRO A 63 14.63 -1.63 13.63
C PRO A 63 14.34 -1.70 12.12
N GLU A 64 13.44 -2.56 11.67
CA GLU A 64 13.09 -2.63 10.25
C GLU A 64 12.32 -1.39 9.78
N PHE A 65 11.45 -0.84 10.64
CA PHE A 65 10.74 0.39 10.32
C PHE A 65 11.69 1.60 10.35
N GLU A 66 12.63 1.66 11.30
CA GLU A 66 13.67 2.69 11.35
C GLU A 66 14.54 2.70 10.09
N VAL A 67 14.92 1.54 9.55
CA VAL A 67 15.68 1.48 8.29
C VAL A 67 14.89 2.08 7.12
N ARG A 68 13.58 1.84 7.05
CA ARG A 68 12.71 2.48 6.04
C ARG A 68 12.59 3.98 6.26
N LEU A 69 12.41 4.42 7.51
CA LEU A 69 12.35 5.84 7.87
C LEU A 69 13.66 6.56 7.55
N ALA A 70 14.81 5.94 7.82
CA ALA A 70 16.12 6.47 7.50
C ALA A 70 16.32 6.63 6.00
N ALA A 71 15.96 5.62 5.19
CA ALA A 71 16.05 5.73 3.74
C ALA A 71 15.09 6.80 3.17
N ALA A 72 13.87 6.88 3.71
CA ALA A 72 12.90 7.90 3.34
C ALA A 72 13.40 9.33 3.69
N LEU A 73 14.06 9.48 4.84
CA LEU A 73 14.70 10.72 5.26
C LEU A 73 15.85 11.12 4.34
N GLU A 74 16.68 10.17 3.90
CA GLU A 74 17.76 10.47 2.95
C GLU A 74 17.22 10.92 1.59
N GLU A 75 16.15 10.31 1.08
CA GLU A 75 15.51 10.79 -0.15
C GLU A 75 14.92 12.19 0.03
N TYR A 76 14.27 12.46 1.16
CA TYR A 76 13.80 13.81 1.51
C TYR A 76 14.94 14.83 1.48
N LYS A 77 16.05 14.57 2.20
CA LYS A 77 17.20 15.47 2.25
C LYS A 77 17.81 15.70 0.87
N LYS A 78 17.92 14.66 0.06
CA LYS A 78 18.44 14.74 -1.32
C LYS A 78 17.57 15.67 -2.17
N THR A 79 16.25 15.52 -2.10
CA THR A 79 15.31 16.38 -2.85
C THR A 79 15.39 17.84 -2.40
N ILE A 80 15.40 18.09 -1.09
CA ILE A 80 15.53 19.46 -0.56
C ILE A 80 16.90 20.08 -0.93
N THR A 81 17.99 19.31 -0.86
CA THR A 81 19.33 19.78 -1.22
C THR A 81 19.45 20.13 -2.71
N ALA A 82 18.70 19.42 -3.57
CA ALA A 82 18.60 19.73 -4.99
C ALA A 82 17.69 20.96 -5.29
N GLY A 83 17.13 21.61 -4.27
CA GLY A 83 16.21 22.74 -4.42
C GLY A 83 14.77 22.35 -4.71
N GLY A 84 14.43 21.06 -4.64
CA GLY A 84 13.07 20.56 -4.76
C GLY A 84 12.29 20.65 -3.44
N LYS A 85 11.03 20.22 -3.47
CA LYS A 85 10.20 20.04 -2.28
C LYS A 85 9.90 18.56 -2.09
N ALA A 86 9.80 18.12 -0.85
CA ALA A 86 9.41 16.76 -0.52
C ALA A 86 8.53 16.77 0.73
N GLU A 87 7.60 15.82 0.80
CA GLU A 87 6.72 15.62 1.93
C GLU A 87 6.49 14.14 2.16
N PHE A 88 6.00 13.80 3.35
CA PHE A 88 5.74 12.43 3.76
C PHE A 88 4.25 12.15 3.85
N PHE A 89 3.86 10.97 3.43
CA PHE A 89 2.64 10.34 3.90
C PHE A 89 2.98 9.14 4.79
N LEU A 90 2.72 9.28 6.08
CA LEU A 90 3.01 8.35 7.15
C LEU A 90 1.88 7.33 7.25
N THR A 91 2.28 6.06 7.31
CA THR A 91 1.37 4.93 7.20
C THR A 91 1.30 4.11 8.48
N GLY A 92 0.22 3.35 8.60
CA GLY A 92 0.04 2.31 9.60
C GLY A 92 -0.75 2.78 10.82
N ASN A 93 -1.82 2.06 11.13
CA ASN A 93 -2.59 2.22 12.35
C ASN A 93 -1.90 1.54 13.54
N ARG A 94 -2.54 1.55 14.72
CA ARG A 94 -2.10 0.74 15.87
C ARG A 94 -2.08 -0.73 15.48
N HIS A 95 -0.95 -1.40 15.70
CA HIS A 95 -0.84 -2.84 15.52
C HIS A 95 -1.41 -3.57 16.74
N HIS A 96 -2.07 -4.70 16.50
CA HIS A 96 -2.45 -5.66 17.54
C HIS A 96 -1.78 -7.00 17.22
N ASP A 97 -0.85 -7.43 18.07
CA ASP A 97 -0.24 -8.75 17.95
C ASP A 97 -1.15 -9.80 18.59
N SER A 98 -1.86 -10.54 17.75
CA SER A 98 -2.75 -11.62 18.18
C SER A 98 -2.06 -12.75 18.96
N ALA A 99 -0.74 -12.95 18.79
CA ALA A 99 -0.01 -14.03 19.44
C ALA A 99 0.36 -13.69 20.88
N SER A 100 0.77 -12.44 21.14
CA SER A 100 1.10 -11.95 22.48
C SER A 100 -0.10 -11.28 23.18
N GLY A 101 -1.12 -10.88 22.43
CA GLY A 101 -2.22 -10.04 22.91
C GLY A 101 -1.85 -8.57 23.09
N GLU A 102 -0.62 -8.19 22.77
CA GLU A 102 -0.12 -6.83 22.93
C GLU A 102 -0.65 -5.92 21.83
N THR A 103 -0.94 -4.67 22.20
CA THR A 103 -1.40 -3.63 21.28
C THR A 103 -0.49 -2.43 21.39
N ASP A 104 -0.14 -1.84 20.26
CA ASP A 104 0.63 -0.60 20.27
C ASP A 104 -0.12 0.51 21.03
N ASN A 105 0.61 1.29 21.81
CA ASN A 105 0.06 2.42 22.56
C ASN A 105 -0.28 3.60 21.63
N VAL A 106 0.47 3.73 20.53
CA VAL A 106 0.32 4.78 19.52
C VAL A 106 0.22 4.17 18.12
N ALA A 107 -0.29 4.92 17.16
CA ALA A 107 -0.31 4.45 15.78
C ALA A 107 1.10 4.48 15.17
N LEU A 108 1.36 3.63 14.18
CA LEU A 108 2.64 3.61 13.47
C LEU A 108 2.94 4.96 12.79
N TYR A 109 1.92 5.63 12.24
CA TYR A 109 2.08 6.96 11.66
C TYR A 109 2.50 8.02 12.71
N ASP A 110 2.04 7.91 13.96
CA ASP A 110 2.40 8.85 15.04
C ASP A 110 3.85 8.63 15.46
N ALA A 111 4.25 7.36 15.63
CA ALA A 111 5.62 6.98 15.95
C ALA A 111 6.60 7.42 14.86
N ALA A 112 6.25 7.23 13.59
CA ALA A 112 7.03 7.70 12.44
C ALA A 112 7.16 9.23 12.42
N GLY A 113 6.06 9.94 12.67
CA GLY A 113 6.07 11.41 12.68
C GLY A 113 6.97 11.97 13.77
N LEU A 114 6.89 11.42 14.99
CA LEU A 114 7.79 11.78 16.08
C LEU A 114 9.26 11.52 15.73
N TRP A 115 9.55 10.35 15.16
CA TRP A 115 10.90 9.99 14.73
C TRP A 115 11.44 10.97 13.67
N LEU A 116 10.65 11.31 12.65
CA LEU A 116 11.06 12.24 11.59
C LEU A 116 11.25 13.68 12.11
N MET A 117 10.40 14.15 13.01
CA MET A 117 10.56 15.46 13.66
C MET A 117 11.83 15.55 14.51
N GLN A 118 12.19 14.48 15.22
CA GLN A 118 13.48 14.41 15.94
C GLN A 118 14.67 14.55 14.98
N HIS A 119 14.52 14.06 13.74
CA HIS A 119 15.47 14.18 12.65
C HIS A 119 15.32 15.45 11.80
N LYS A 120 14.66 16.48 12.35
CA LYS A 120 14.52 17.83 11.77
C LYS A 120 13.67 17.91 10.50
N VAL A 121 12.79 16.94 10.26
CA VAL A 121 11.71 17.09 9.29
C VAL A 121 10.64 18.00 9.91
N PRO A 122 10.24 19.09 9.23
CA PRO A 122 9.23 19.99 9.75
C PRO A 122 7.84 19.33 9.75
N ALA A 123 7.01 19.66 10.75
CA ALA A 123 5.71 19.00 10.96
C ALA A 123 4.75 19.24 9.78
N GLU A 124 4.84 20.38 9.12
CA GLU A 124 4.04 20.72 7.93
C GLU A 124 4.35 19.85 6.71
N ALA A 125 5.48 19.14 6.70
CA ALA A 125 5.84 18.19 5.65
C ALA A 125 5.35 16.76 5.96
N LEU A 126 4.60 16.55 7.05
CA LEU A 126 4.15 15.25 7.51
C LEU A 126 2.63 15.13 7.41
N HIS A 127 2.16 14.24 6.53
CA HIS A 127 0.78 13.82 6.45
C HIS A 127 0.63 12.43 7.07
N GLY A 128 -0.43 12.18 7.80
CA GLY A 128 -0.76 10.88 8.38
C GLY A 128 -2.24 10.86 8.72
N LYS A 129 -2.57 11.12 9.99
CA LYS A 129 -3.96 11.14 10.47
C LYS A 129 -4.83 12.15 9.72
N ASP A 130 -4.30 13.30 9.35
CA ASP A 130 -5.02 14.33 8.57
C ASP A 130 -5.55 13.79 7.24
N TRP A 131 -4.75 13.03 6.50
CA TRP A 131 -5.18 12.41 5.24
C TRP A 131 -6.12 11.22 5.49
N LEU A 132 -5.92 10.46 6.57
CA LEU A 132 -6.84 9.39 6.94
C LEU A 132 -8.23 9.94 7.27
N ASP A 133 -8.30 11.02 8.05
CA ASP A 133 -9.54 11.70 8.39
C ASP A 133 -10.20 12.32 7.14
N LEU A 134 -9.40 13.04 6.33
CA LEU A 134 -9.88 13.70 5.10
C LEU A 134 -10.53 12.71 4.12
N TYR A 135 -9.98 11.50 4.02
CA TYR A 135 -10.45 10.48 3.09
C TYR A 135 -11.29 9.39 3.76
N ASN A 136 -11.66 9.56 5.03
CA ASN A 136 -12.40 8.59 5.85
C ASN A 136 -11.84 7.16 5.69
N ALA A 137 -10.51 7.06 5.75
CA ALA A 137 -9.77 5.86 5.41
C ALA A 137 -9.14 5.22 6.65
N ARG A 138 -8.99 3.90 6.58
CA ARG A 138 -8.23 3.11 7.55
C ARG A 138 -7.16 2.30 6.82
N GLN A 139 -5.97 2.22 7.40
CA GLN A 139 -4.83 1.48 6.86
C GLN A 139 -4.64 0.17 7.63
N TYR A 140 -4.83 -0.94 6.93
CA TYR A 140 -4.67 -2.28 7.49
C TYR A 140 -3.60 -3.10 6.76
N ASN A 141 -3.15 -2.61 5.61
CA ASN A 141 -2.14 -3.26 4.78
C ASN A 141 -1.61 -2.28 3.72
N GLY A 142 -0.54 -2.67 3.04
CA GLY A 142 0.10 -1.86 1.99
C GLY A 142 -0.82 -1.45 0.82
N ALA A 143 -1.91 -2.17 0.54
CA ALA A 143 -2.86 -1.73 -0.49
C ALA A 143 -3.68 -0.53 -0.01
N ALA A 144 -4.18 -0.58 1.23
CA ALA A 144 -4.89 0.53 1.85
C ALA A 144 -3.99 1.76 2.01
N GLU A 145 -2.73 1.56 2.38
CA GLU A 145 -1.73 2.64 2.47
C GLU A 145 -1.56 3.35 1.13
N ILE A 146 -1.31 2.61 0.05
CA ILE A 146 -1.11 3.18 -1.27
C ILE A 146 -2.42 3.76 -1.83
N LYS A 147 -3.61 3.23 -1.50
CA LYS A 147 -4.90 3.81 -1.90
C LYS A 147 -5.05 5.24 -1.37
N VAL A 148 -4.76 5.45 -0.08
CA VAL A 148 -4.87 6.79 0.54
C VAL A 148 -3.82 7.73 -0.04
N ALA A 149 -2.58 7.26 -0.19
CA ALA A 149 -1.52 8.04 -0.80
C ALA A 149 -1.85 8.45 -2.24
N ALA A 150 -2.42 7.53 -3.03
CA ALA A 150 -2.84 7.80 -4.39
C ALA A 150 -3.94 8.86 -4.45
N LYS A 151 -4.91 8.82 -3.54
CA LYS A 151 -5.95 9.85 -3.45
C LYS A 151 -5.34 11.20 -3.10
N GLY A 152 -4.45 11.26 -2.12
CA GLY A 152 -3.72 12.47 -1.78
C GLY A 152 -2.90 13.02 -2.95
N PHE A 153 -2.22 12.17 -3.70
CA PHE A 153 -1.46 12.55 -4.89
C PHE A 153 -2.35 13.12 -6.01
N ILE A 154 -3.50 12.49 -6.25
CA ILE A 154 -4.43 12.91 -7.32
C ILE A 154 -5.09 14.25 -6.96
N ASP A 155 -5.58 14.38 -5.72
CA ASP A 155 -6.30 15.56 -5.26
C ASP A 155 -5.38 16.79 -5.08
N ASN A 156 -4.05 16.58 -4.98
CA ASN A 156 -3.06 17.64 -4.83
C ASN A 156 -2.15 17.75 -6.06
N PRO A 157 -2.42 18.69 -6.99
CA PRO A 157 -1.69 18.77 -8.25
C PRO A 157 -0.22 19.20 -8.13
N ARG A 158 0.21 19.60 -6.92
CA ARG A 158 1.59 19.97 -6.61
C ARG A 158 2.54 18.79 -6.49
N PHE A 159 2.02 17.56 -6.33
CA PHE A 159 2.87 16.39 -6.28
C PHE A 159 3.29 15.94 -7.68
N SER A 160 4.59 15.81 -7.91
CA SER A 160 5.19 15.37 -9.17
C SER A 160 5.29 13.86 -9.29
N ASP A 161 5.69 13.22 -8.19
CA ASP A 161 6.02 11.80 -8.11
C ASP A 161 5.70 11.23 -6.72
N VAL A 162 5.72 9.91 -6.63
CA VAL A 162 5.50 9.19 -5.37
C VAL A 162 6.58 8.14 -5.20
N THR A 163 7.31 8.19 -4.09
CA THR A 163 8.30 7.18 -3.70
C THR A 163 7.78 6.36 -2.53
N TYR A 164 7.66 5.04 -2.68
CA TYR A 164 7.27 4.12 -1.63
C TYR A 164 8.48 3.33 -1.13
N VAL A 165 8.80 3.47 0.16
CA VAL A 165 9.97 2.86 0.80
C VAL A 165 9.55 1.59 1.52
N SER A 166 9.97 0.44 1.02
CA SER A 166 9.42 -0.87 1.40
C SER A 166 10.49 -1.89 1.79
N SER A 167 10.05 -2.99 2.40
CA SER A 167 10.86 -4.21 2.47
C SER A 167 11.04 -4.82 1.06
N PRO A 168 12.04 -5.70 0.85
CA PRO A 168 12.19 -6.45 -0.40
C PRO A 168 10.93 -7.26 -0.75
N GLY A 169 10.30 -7.89 0.25
CA GLY A 169 9.12 -8.75 0.07
C GLY A 169 7.86 -7.99 -0.36
N GLN A 170 7.80 -6.68 -0.17
CA GLN A 170 6.68 -5.82 -0.58
C GLN A 170 6.83 -5.23 -1.98
N ARG A 171 8.03 -5.25 -2.57
CA ARG A 171 8.35 -4.46 -3.77
C ARG A 171 7.41 -4.71 -4.95
N GLU A 172 7.19 -5.97 -5.28
CA GLU A 172 6.32 -6.36 -6.40
C GLU A 172 4.86 -5.97 -6.12
N ARG A 173 4.39 -6.20 -4.88
CA ARG A 173 3.01 -5.84 -4.49
C ARG A 173 2.79 -4.33 -4.55
N ALA A 174 3.73 -3.54 -4.02
CA ALA A 174 3.67 -2.08 -4.04
C ALA A 174 3.60 -1.56 -5.48
N THR A 175 4.48 -2.07 -6.37
CA THR A 175 4.45 -1.73 -7.80
C THR A 175 3.07 -1.99 -8.42
N MET A 176 2.47 -3.13 -8.12
CA MET A 176 1.14 -3.48 -8.64
C MET A 176 0.04 -2.58 -8.08
N TYR A 177 0.10 -2.20 -6.81
CA TYR A 177 -0.85 -1.25 -6.22
C TYR A 177 -0.73 0.14 -6.85
N GLY A 178 0.48 0.64 -7.09
CA GLY A 178 0.71 1.91 -7.80
C GLY A 178 0.08 1.91 -9.20
N LEU A 179 0.26 0.82 -9.95
CA LEU A 179 -0.40 0.64 -11.26
C LEU A 179 -1.92 0.57 -11.14
N ALA A 180 -2.45 -0.18 -10.16
CA ALA A 180 -3.89 -0.33 -9.97
C ALA A 180 -4.56 1.03 -9.67
N TYR A 181 -3.93 1.84 -8.83
CA TYR A 181 -4.37 3.18 -8.44
C TYR A 181 -3.90 4.29 -9.38
N GLU A 182 -3.25 3.95 -10.50
CA GLU A 182 -2.87 4.86 -11.59
C GLU A 182 -1.96 6.03 -11.15
N ILE A 183 -1.05 5.79 -10.22
CA ILE A 183 -0.06 6.80 -9.79
C ILE A 183 1.37 6.43 -10.24
N PRO A 184 2.25 7.43 -10.47
CA PRO A 184 3.65 7.19 -10.82
C PRO A 184 4.46 6.79 -9.57
N LEU A 185 4.21 5.59 -9.07
CA LEU A 185 4.84 5.04 -7.87
C LEU A 185 6.21 4.43 -8.20
N ASP A 186 7.26 5.03 -7.68
CA ASP A 186 8.59 4.43 -7.64
C ASP A 186 8.78 3.69 -6.31
N VAL A 187 9.30 2.47 -6.36
CA VAL A 187 9.48 1.63 -5.16
C VAL A 187 10.96 1.54 -4.81
N MET A 188 11.31 2.09 -3.65
CA MET A 188 12.65 2.05 -3.08
C MET A 188 12.74 0.95 -2.02
N VAL A 189 13.78 0.11 -2.13
CA VAL A 189 14.12 -0.88 -1.10
C VAL A 189 15.47 -0.48 -0.51
N PRO A 190 15.54 -0.14 0.80
CA PRO A 190 16.79 0.17 1.46
C PRO A 190 17.78 -1.00 1.34
N PRO A 191 19.07 -0.75 1.04
CA PRO A 191 20.06 -1.81 0.87
C PRO A 191 20.29 -2.62 2.17
N ASP A 192 20.08 -1.99 3.32
CA ASP A 192 20.27 -2.61 4.64
C ASP A 192 19.15 -3.61 5.00
N LEU A 193 18.02 -3.57 4.28
CA LEU A 193 16.99 -4.61 4.33
C LEU A 193 17.39 -5.73 3.36
N SER A 194 18.35 -6.56 3.74
CA SER A 194 18.77 -7.69 2.91
C SER A 194 17.61 -8.66 2.64
N ALA A 195 17.57 -9.27 1.46
CA ALA A 195 16.59 -10.30 1.09
C ALA A 195 16.59 -11.55 2.02
N ASN A 196 17.62 -11.69 2.86
CA ASN A 196 17.80 -12.78 3.82
C ASN A 196 17.35 -12.43 5.24
N GLN A 197 17.02 -11.17 5.53
CA GLN A 197 16.12 -10.90 6.64
C GLN A 197 14.76 -11.40 6.16
N GLN A 198 14.49 -12.69 6.43
CA GLN A 198 13.16 -13.24 6.36
C GLN A 198 12.24 -12.18 6.93
N GLU A 199 11.29 -11.66 6.14
CA GLU A 199 10.09 -11.09 6.71
C GLU A 199 9.63 -12.15 7.71
N LEU A 200 9.88 -11.92 9.01
CA LEU A 200 9.79 -12.93 10.08
C LEU A 200 8.37 -13.51 10.21
N PHE A 201 7.42 -13.00 9.41
CA PHE A 201 6.01 -13.40 9.35
C PHE A 201 5.50 -13.79 7.94
N HIS A 202 6.32 -13.83 6.89
CA HIS A 202 5.87 -14.19 5.53
C HIS A 202 6.64 -15.37 4.92
N SER A 203 7.04 -16.34 5.76
CA SER A 203 7.65 -17.61 5.35
C SER A 203 6.67 -18.54 4.63
N GLN A 204 6.15 -18.16 3.45
CA GLN A 204 5.57 -19.11 2.52
C GLN A 204 5.69 -18.64 1.07
N GLY A 205 6.75 -19.14 0.42
CA GLY A 205 6.88 -19.41 -1.01
C GLY A 205 6.69 -18.22 -1.95
N THR A 206 7.75 -17.85 -2.65
CA THR A 206 7.77 -16.86 -3.75
C THR A 206 6.66 -17.06 -4.78
N LEU A 207 6.25 -18.32 -5.03
CA LEU A 207 5.13 -18.65 -5.91
C LEU A 207 3.76 -18.22 -5.35
N GLY A 208 3.55 -18.37 -4.04
CA GLY A 208 2.31 -17.99 -3.36
C GLY A 208 2.15 -16.48 -3.17
N LEU A 209 3.27 -15.75 -3.10
CA LEU A 209 3.30 -14.27 -3.07
C LEU A 209 2.97 -13.66 -4.44
N ALA A 210 3.54 -14.21 -5.51
CA ALA A 210 3.22 -13.80 -6.87
C ALA A 210 1.76 -14.10 -7.23
N LEU A 211 1.25 -15.29 -6.87
CA LEU A 211 -0.15 -15.65 -7.07
C LEU A 211 -1.11 -14.78 -6.26
N ASN A 212 -0.84 -14.49 -4.98
CA ASN A 212 -1.69 -13.60 -4.16
C ASN A 212 -1.74 -12.17 -4.71
N GLY A 213 -0.59 -11.61 -5.07
CA GLY A 213 -0.50 -10.29 -5.69
C GLY A 213 -1.25 -10.25 -7.02
N PHE A 214 -1.08 -11.27 -7.86
CA PHE A 214 -1.75 -11.38 -9.14
C PHE A 214 -3.26 -11.59 -9.01
N THR A 215 -3.73 -12.41 -8.05
CA THR A 215 -5.17 -12.59 -7.79
C THR A 215 -5.84 -11.33 -7.28
N ARG A 216 -5.16 -10.52 -6.47
CA ARG A 216 -5.68 -9.21 -6.02
C ARG A 216 -5.62 -8.13 -7.10
N VAL A 217 -4.87 -8.37 -8.18
CA VAL A 217 -4.83 -7.49 -9.36
C VAL A 217 -5.90 -7.89 -10.38
N LEU A 218 -6.14 -9.20 -10.55
CA LEU A 218 -7.17 -9.74 -11.44
C LEU A 218 -8.58 -9.60 -10.86
N ASP A 219 -8.71 -9.75 -9.55
CA ASP A 219 -9.95 -9.62 -8.81
C ASP A 219 -9.72 -8.78 -7.55
N PRO A 220 -9.44 -7.48 -7.70
CA PRO A 220 -9.25 -6.56 -6.57
C PRO A 220 -10.49 -6.42 -5.68
N TYR A 221 -11.61 -7.05 -6.08
CA TYR A 221 -12.93 -6.97 -5.45
C TYR A 221 -13.42 -8.33 -4.91
N GLY A 222 -12.65 -9.41 -5.02
CA GLY A 222 -12.99 -10.73 -4.46
C GLY A 222 -14.25 -11.40 -5.04
N THR A 223 -14.64 -11.07 -6.26
CA THR A 223 -15.85 -11.54 -6.94
C THR A 223 -15.80 -13.01 -7.42
N SER A 224 -14.62 -13.60 -7.54
CA SER A 224 -14.43 -14.98 -8.02
C SER A 224 -14.36 -16.00 -6.89
N ARG A 225 -15.43 -16.82 -6.75
CA ARG A 225 -15.54 -17.94 -5.78
C ARG A 225 -14.37 -18.92 -5.79
N LEU A 226 -13.65 -19.05 -6.91
CA LEU A 226 -12.51 -19.96 -7.05
C LEU A 226 -11.25 -19.35 -6.44
N LEU A 227 -11.06 -18.04 -6.58
CA LEU A 227 -9.88 -17.30 -6.12
C LEU A 227 -9.94 -17.03 -4.61
N THR A 228 -11.13 -16.78 -4.06
CA THR A 228 -11.36 -16.66 -2.60
C THR A 228 -10.92 -17.91 -1.83
N LYS A 229 -10.98 -19.10 -2.46
CA LYS A 229 -10.52 -20.36 -1.84
C LYS A 229 -9.00 -20.53 -1.84
N MET A 230 -8.28 -19.93 -2.79
CA MET A 230 -6.82 -20.05 -2.88
C MET A 230 -6.10 -19.05 -1.96
N THR A 231 -6.79 -18.00 -1.52
CA THR A 231 -6.29 -16.97 -0.60
C THR A 231 -6.72 -17.20 0.86
N ALA A 232 -7.51 -18.26 1.12
CA ALA A 232 -8.21 -18.53 2.37
C ALA A 232 -7.30 -18.80 3.58
N ASP A 233 -6.12 -19.40 3.38
CA ASP A 233 -5.22 -19.80 4.48
C ASP A 233 -4.43 -18.63 5.10
N ARG A 234 -4.70 -17.39 4.69
CA ARG A 234 -4.06 -16.18 5.24
C ARG A 234 -5.07 -15.10 5.64
N ILE A 235 -6.34 -15.48 5.74
CA ILE A 235 -7.42 -14.65 6.27
C ILE A 235 -7.42 -14.87 7.79
N PRO A 236 -7.29 -13.82 8.62
CA PRO A 236 -7.52 -14.01 10.05
C PRO A 236 -8.94 -14.56 10.26
N PRO A 237 -9.19 -15.34 11.32
CA PRO A 237 -10.47 -16.02 11.55
C PRO A 237 -11.69 -15.07 11.65
N ASP A 238 -11.47 -13.75 11.67
CA ASP A 238 -12.48 -12.69 11.64
C ASP A 238 -12.88 -12.24 10.21
N GLY A 239 -12.30 -12.86 9.17
CA GLY A 239 -12.76 -12.73 7.78
C GLY A 239 -12.39 -11.41 7.08
N ASN A 240 -11.49 -10.61 7.65
CA ASN A 240 -11.33 -9.22 7.23
C ASN A 240 -10.11 -9.01 6.31
N VAL A 241 -10.26 -9.22 5.00
CA VAL A 241 -9.49 -8.52 3.95
C VAL A 241 -10.07 -8.79 2.56
N GLY A 242 -10.62 -7.79 1.86
CA GLY A 242 -10.62 -7.83 0.40
C GLY A 242 -11.75 -7.17 -0.38
N THR A 243 -12.76 -6.56 0.23
CA THR A 243 -13.72 -5.76 -0.54
C THR A 243 -13.41 -4.28 -0.35
N VAL A 244 -13.42 -3.54 -1.46
CA VAL A 244 -13.58 -2.09 -1.42
C VAL A 244 -14.83 -1.85 -0.55
N PRO A 245 -14.69 -1.26 0.65
CA PRO A 245 -15.73 -1.38 1.66
C PRO A 245 -17.05 -0.74 1.21
N GLU A 246 -16.97 0.24 0.30
CA GLU A 246 -18.10 0.91 -0.38
C GLU A 246 -19.01 -0.02 -1.22
N GLN A 247 -18.69 -1.31 -1.38
CA GLN A 247 -19.50 -2.27 -2.15
C GLN A 247 -20.27 -3.30 -1.30
N LEU A 248 -20.11 -3.28 0.03
CA LEU A 248 -20.96 -4.09 0.90
C LEU A 248 -22.30 -3.35 1.09
N SER A 249 -23.41 -4.01 0.78
CA SER A 249 -24.77 -3.42 0.86
C SER A 249 -25.17 -2.96 2.26
N ASN A 250 -24.39 -3.33 3.28
CA ASN A 250 -24.55 -3.03 4.70
C ASN A 250 -23.23 -2.52 5.32
N TYR A 251 -22.35 -1.90 4.51
CA TYR A 251 -21.04 -1.40 4.94
C TYR A 251 -21.11 -0.47 6.16
N ALA A 252 -22.13 0.40 6.21
CA ALA A 252 -22.34 1.34 7.32
C ALA A 252 -22.75 0.65 8.64
N ASP A 253 -23.21 -0.60 8.59
CA ASP A 253 -23.73 -1.36 9.73
C ASP A 253 -22.69 -2.29 10.37
N LEU A 254 -21.44 -2.26 9.88
CA LEU A 254 -20.37 -3.10 10.41
C LEU A 254 -19.95 -2.60 11.81
N PRO A 255 -19.80 -3.50 12.80
CA PRO A 255 -19.67 -3.14 14.22
C PRO A 255 -18.44 -2.28 14.56
N TRP A 256 -17.45 -2.18 13.66
CA TRP A 256 -16.27 -1.35 13.82
C TRP A 256 -16.35 0.02 13.12
N TYR A 257 -17.45 0.31 12.42
CA TYR A 257 -17.83 1.64 11.88
C TYR A 257 -18.85 2.38 12.74
N ALA A 258 -19.42 1.72 13.77
CA ALA A 258 -20.24 2.39 14.75
C ALA A 258 -19.42 3.47 15.47
N THR A 259 -19.73 4.74 15.17
CA THR A 259 -19.32 5.90 15.96
C THR A 259 -19.89 5.74 17.37
N THR A 260 -19.05 5.34 18.31
CA THR A 260 -19.16 5.89 19.66
C THR A 260 -18.38 7.19 19.72
#